data_AF-A0A7I8CR00-F1
#
_entry.id   AF-A0A7I8CR00-F1
#
_cell.length_a   1.000
_cell.length_b   1.000
_cell.length_c   1.000
_cell.angle_alpha   90.00
_cell.angle_beta   90.00
_cell.angle_gamma   90.00
#
_symmetry.space_group_name_H-M   'P 1'
#
loop_
_entity.id
_entity.type
_entity.pdbx_description
1 polymer ?
#
loop_
_entity_poly.entity_id
_entity_poly.type
_entity_poly.pdbx_seq_one_letter_code
_entity_poly.pdbx_strand_id
1 'polypeptide(L)'
;MRRWLERVEPDLQEVRDAAYGLIEAAVEAGEIAASLKAIARTSPVTMSSIDLDAAIGEVLALSRHNLASHGVALSTNLQLRGMSVCADKA
;
A
#
# COMPACT_ATOMS: atom_id res chain seq x y z
N MET A 1 23.12 5.12 17.31
CA MET A 1 24.49 4.80 17.78
C MET A 1 24.50 3.33 18.19
N ARG A 2 25.10 2.43 17.40
CA ARG A 2 25.09 0.96 17.62
C ARG A 2 26.11 0.57 18.69
N ARG A 3 25.71 0.46 19.96
CA ARG A 3 26.58 0.08 21.10
C ARG A 3 26.35 -1.36 21.63
N TRP A 4 25.37 -2.08 21.09
CA TRP A 4 24.93 -3.36 21.61
C TRP A 4 25.72 -4.56 21.10
N LEU A 5 26.29 -4.46 19.90
CA LEU A 5 27.17 -5.46 19.30
C LEU A 5 28.59 -5.49 19.91
N GLU A 6 28.96 -4.46 20.68
CA GLU A 6 30.30 -4.31 21.26
C GLU A 6 30.38 -4.85 22.70
N ARG A 7 29.28 -5.41 23.24
CA ARG A 7 29.25 -5.99 24.59
C ARG A 7 29.75 -7.44 24.58
N VAL A 8 30.43 -7.83 25.66
CA VAL A 8 30.94 -9.20 25.89
C VAL A 8 29.81 -10.23 25.84
N GLU A 9 28.61 -9.86 26.32
CA GLU A 9 27.39 -10.62 26.12
C GLU A 9 26.33 -9.70 25.49
N PRO A 10 25.92 -9.95 24.24
CA PRO A 10 24.91 -9.16 23.56
C PRO A 10 23.54 -9.31 24.21
N ASP A 11 22.81 -8.21 24.36
CA ASP A 11 21.42 -8.25 24.79
C ASP A 11 20.55 -8.77 23.63
N LEU A 12 20.12 -10.03 23.72
CA LEU A 12 19.30 -10.69 22.70
C LEU A 12 17.92 -10.01 22.51
N GLN A 13 17.40 -9.29 23.50
CA GLN A 13 16.19 -8.49 23.34
C GLN A 13 16.48 -7.29 22.43
N GLU A 14 17.55 -6.55 22.71
CA GLU A 14 17.96 -5.39 21.91
C GLU A 14 18.28 -5.78 20.46
N VAL A 15 18.91 -6.96 20.25
CA VAL A 15 19.16 -7.52 18.91
C VAL A 15 17.86 -7.73 18.15
N ARG A 16 16.88 -8.37 18.80
CA ARG A 16 15.62 -8.74 18.17
C ARG A 16 14.77 -7.51 17.88
N ASP A 17 14.72 -6.55 18.80
CA ASP A 17 13.96 -5.32 18.61
C ASP A 17 14.57 -4.47 17.48
N ALA A 18 15.90 -4.40 17.39
CA ALA A 18 16.58 -3.78 16.26
C ALA A 18 16.31 -4.50 14.93
N ALA A 19 16.23 -5.83 14.94
CA ALA A 19 15.89 -6.61 13.75
C ALA A 19 14.44 -6.36 13.30
N TYR A 20 13.48 -6.29 14.24
CA TYR A 20 12.09 -5.94 13.92
C TYR A 20 11.98 -4.54 13.33
N GLY A 21 12.62 -3.54 13.95
CA GLY A 21 12.62 -2.18 13.42
C GLY A 21 13.25 -2.08 12.02
N LEU A 22 14.28 -2.89 11.72
CA LEU A 22 14.86 -2.96 10.38
C LEU A 22 13.89 -3.57 9.37
N ILE A 23 13.14 -4.60 9.75
CA ILE A 23 12.12 -5.23 8.89
C ILE A 23 11.00 -4.23 8.58
N GLU A 24 10.48 -3.54 9.59
CA GLU A 24 9.42 -2.53 9.41
C GLU A 24 9.88 -1.40 8.48
N ALA A 25 11.07 -0.84 8.72
CA ALA A 25 11.65 0.20 7.87
C ALA A 25 11.90 -0.29 6.43
N ALA A 26 12.29 -1.56 6.25
CA ALA A 26 12.49 -2.15 4.94
C ALA A 26 11.17 -2.32 4.17
N VAL A 27 10.08 -2.70 4.85
CA VAL A 27 8.74 -2.79 4.27
C VAL A 27 8.27 -1.41 3.81
N GLU A 28 8.37 -0.40 4.68
CA GLU A 28 7.99 0.98 4.35
C GLU A 28 8.77 1.53 3.15
N ALA A 29 10.10 1.35 3.15
CA ALA A 29 10.93 1.74 2.01
C ALA A 29 10.55 1.00 0.71
N GLY A 30 10.15 -0.27 0.83
CA GLY A 30 9.66 -1.07 -0.29
C GLY A 30 8.39 -0.51 -0.91
N GLU A 31 7.44 -0.07 -0.08
CA GLU A 31 6.19 0.56 -0.54
C GLU A 31 6.45 1.89 -1.25
N ILE A 32 7.32 2.74 -0.70
CA ILE A 32 7.73 4.01 -1.34
C ILE A 32 8.36 3.75 -2.71
N ALA A 33 9.29 2.79 -2.78
CA ALA A 33 9.96 2.44 -4.03
C ALA A 33 8.98 1.84 -5.07
N ALA A 34 8.00 1.05 -4.63
CA ALA A 34 6.96 0.51 -5.48
C ALA A 34 6.06 1.63 -6.04
N SER A 35 5.65 2.58 -5.20
CA SER A 35 4.88 3.76 -5.62
C SER A 35 5.64 4.60 -6.65
N LEU A 36 6.93 4.85 -6.43
CA LEU A 36 7.75 5.62 -7.37
C LEU A 36 7.89 4.89 -8.71
N LYS A 37 8.08 3.56 -8.69
CA LYS A 37 8.13 2.75 -9.92
C LYS A 37 6.78 2.74 -10.65
N ALA A 38 5.66 2.76 -9.94
CA ALA A 38 4.34 2.85 -10.54
C ALA A 38 4.14 4.19 -11.27
N ILE A 39 4.57 5.30 -10.66
CA ILE A 39 4.51 6.63 -11.29
C ILE A 39 5.47 6.73 -12.49
N ALA A 40 6.68 6.17 -12.36
CA ALA A 40 7.69 6.21 -13.41
C ALA A 40 7.40 5.26 -14.58
N ARG A 41 6.49 4.29 -14.40
CA ARG A 41 6.02 3.42 -15.48
C ARG A 41 5.17 4.24 -16.44
N THR A 42 5.80 4.79 -17.47
CA THR A 42 5.11 5.27 -18.67
C THR A 42 4.65 4.07 -19.49
N SER A 43 3.53 3.47 -19.08
CA SER A 43 2.81 2.51 -19.92
C SER A 43 2.01 3.27 -20.98
N PRO A 44 1.87 2.74 -22.20
CA PRO A 44 0.95 3.32 -23.18
C PRO A 44 -0.47 3.33 -22.61
N VAL A 45 -1.09 4.51 -22.59
CA VAL A 45 -2.45 4.72 -22.06
C VAL A 45 -3.43 3.90 -22.89
N THR A 46 -4.16 2.98 -22.25
CA THR A 46 -5.15 2.14 -22.94
C THR A 46 -6.55 2.56 -22.52
N MET A 47 -7.12 3.48 -23.29
CA MET A 47 -8.47 3.99 -23.05
C MET A 47 -9.52 2.90 -23.31
N SER A 48 -10.41 2.68 -22.33
CA SER A 48 -11.51 1.74 -22.43
C SER A 48 -12.78 2.31 -21.77
N SER A 49 -13.94 1.75 -22.11
CA SER A 49 -15.20 2.09 -21.44
C SER A 49 -15.25 1.38 -20.10
N ILE A 50 -15.21 2.14 -19.01
CA ILE A 50 -15.19 1.62 -17.65
C ILE A 50 -16.51 1.94 -16.96
N ASP A 51 -17.16 0.93 -16.37
CA ASP A 51 -18.27 1.12 -15.43
C ASP A 51 -17.73 1.69 -14.11
N LEU A 52 -18.18 2.90 -13.77
CA LEU A 52 -17.71 3.63 -12.59
C LEU A 52 -18.04 2.92 -11.27
N ASP A 53 -19.23 2.31 -11.15
CA ASP A 53 -19.63 1.64 -9.92
C ASP A 53 -18.77 0.40 -9.69
N ALA A 54 -18.48 -0.35 -10.76
CA ALA A 54 -17.58 -1.50 -10.72
C ALA A 54 -16.14 -1.10 -10.38
N ALA A 55 -15.61 -0.06 -11.03
CA ALA A 55 -14.25 0.43 -10.79
C ALA A 55 -14.04 0.92 -9.35
N ILE A 56 -14.99 1.68 -8.80
CA ILE A 56 -14.96 2.10 -7.40
C ILE A 56 -14.98 0.85 -6.50
N GLY A 57 -15.87 -0.10 -6.76
CA GLY A 57 -15.97 -1.34 -6.00
C GLY A 57 -14.66 -2.13 -5.92
N GLU A 58 -13.92 -2.23 -7.03
CA GLU A 58 -12.60 -2.86 -7.08
C GLU A 58 -11.58 -2.15 -6.19
N VAL A 59 -11.51 -0.82 -6.24
CA VAL A 59 -10.62 -0.02 -5.37
C VAL A 59 -10.97 -0.21 -3.90
N LEU A 60 -12.26 -0.20 -3.54
CA LEU A 60 -12.69 -0.43 -2.17
C LEU A 60 -12.32 -1.83 -1.65
N ALA A 61 -12.37 -2.84 -2.53
CA ALA A 61 -11.94 -4.20 -2.18
C ALA A 61 -10.43 -4.25 -1.88
N LEU A 62 -9.62 -3.56 -2.69
CA LEU A 62 -8.16 -3.47 -2.50
C LEU A 62 -7.79 -2.73 -1.20
N SER A 63 -8.47 -1.62 -0.89
CA SER A 63 -8.19 -0.82 0.31
C SER A 63 -8.69 -1.46 1.61
N ARG A 64 -9.54 -2.48 1.55
CA ARG A 64 -10.20 -3.07 2.73
C ARG A 64 -9.23 -3.50 3.82
N HIS A 65 -8.13 -4.17 3.46
CA HIS A 65 -7.16 -4.64 4.44
C HIS A 65 -6.49 -3.47 5.17
N ASN A 66 -6.06 -2.46 4.43
CA ASN A 66 -5.43 -1.26 4.99
C ASN A 66 -6.42 -0.46 5.87
N LEU A 67 -7.67 -0.29 5.43
CA LEU A 67 -8.70 0.38 6.24
C LEU A 67 -8.99 -0.38 7.54
N ALA A 68 -9.06 -1.72 7.49
CA ALA A 68 -9.28 -2.55 8.66
C ALA A 68 -8.09 -2.51 9.63
N SER A 69 -6.85 -2.54 9.14
CA SER A 69 -5.65 -2.48 9.99
C SER A 69 -5.52 -1.15 10.75
N HIS A 70 -6.13 -0.08 10.24
CA HIS A 70 -6.16 1.25 10.86
C HIS A 70 -7.47 1.57 11.59
N GLY A 71 -8.38 0.59 11.72
CA GLY A 71 -9.66 0.79 12.42
C GLY A 71 -10.62 1.78 11.75
N VAL A 72 -10.48 1.99 10.44
CA VAL A 72 -11.29 2.95 9.68
C VAL A 72 -12.54 2.26 9.13
N ALA A 73 -13.71 2.80 9.46
CA ALA A 73 -14.98 2.39 8.87
C ALA A 73 -15.26 3.19 7.59
N LEU A 74 -15.51 2.50 6.48
CA LEU A 74 -15.84 3.10 5.20
C LEU A 74 -17.33 2.86 4.86
N SER A 75 -18.02 3.93 4.48
CA SER A 75 -19.39 3.88 3.96
C SER A 75 -19.43 4.58 2.60
N THR A 76 -20.03 3.93 1.61
CA THR A 76 -20.16 4.46 0.25
C THR A 76 -21.59 4.33 -0.25
N ASN A 77 -22.14 5.42 -0.78
CA ASN A 77 -23.45 5.45 -1.44
C ASN A 77 -23.25 5.86 -2.90
N LEU A 78 -23.12 4.87 -3.78
CA LEU A 78 -22.91 5.10 -5.21
C LEU A 78 -24.27 5.13 -5.92
N GLN A 79 -24.55 6.24 -6.59
CA GLN A 79 -25.79 6.46 -7.36
C GLN A 79 -25.51 6.66 -8.86
N LEU A 80 -24.46 6.06 -9.40
CA LEU A 80 -24.00 6.27 -10.77
C LEU A 80 -24.46 5.15 -11.72
N ARG A 81 -25.58 4.49 -11.42
CA ARG A 81 -26.02 3.24 -12.06
C ARG A 81 -25.84 3.25 -13.58
N GLY A 82 -24.88 2.45 -14.06
CA GLY A 82 -24.62 2.22 -15.48
C GLY A 82 -23.88 3.35 -16.20
N MET A 83 -23.31 4.32 -15.47
CA MET A 83 -22.41 5.30 -16.06
C MET A 83 -21.10 4.64 -16.48
N SER A 84 -20.82 4.66 -17.77
CA SER A 84 -19.50 4.34 -18.29
C SER A 84 -18.73 5.60 -18.70
N VAL A 85 -17.44 5.61 -18.42
CA VAL A 85 -16.52 6.69 -18.82
C VAL A 85 -15.35 6.10 -19.59
N CYS A 86 -14.89 6.83 -20.61
CA CYS A 86 -13.67 6.50 -21.34
C CYS A 86 -12.46 6.88 -20.48
N ALA A 87 -11.74 5.89 -19.97
CA ALA A 87 -10.61 6.07 -19.08
C ALA A 87 -9.57 4.96 -19.24
N ASP A 88 -8.37 5.19 -18.74
CA ASP A 88 -7.35 4.16 -18.58
C ASP A 88 -7.51 3.48 -17.22
N LYS A 89 -7.41 2.14 -17.20
CA LYS A 89 -7.55 1.31 -15.99
C LYS A 89 -6.21 0.76 -15.49
N ALA A 90 -5.14 0.90 -16.28
CA ALA A 90 -3.86 0.22 -16.07
C ALA A 90 -3.09 0.72 -14.83
#